data_AF-A0A6A4S6B6-F1
#
_entry.id   AF-A0A6A4S6B6-F1
#
_cell.length_a   1.000
_cell.length_b   1.000
_cell.length_c   1.000
_cell.angle_alpha   90.00
_cell.angle_beta   90.00
_cell.angle_gamma   90.00
#
_symmetry.space_group_name_H-M   'P 1'
#
loop_
_entity.id
_entity.type
_entity.pdbx_description
1 polymer ?
#
loop_
_entity_poly.entity_id
_entity_poly.type
_entity_poly.pdbx_seq_one_letter_code
_entity_poly.pdbx_strand_id
1 'polypeptide(L)'
;MDREDVQQVEESSKLEASLYNIQTTILDHQQRLSSLETFANTTSQDMKTVKARLATVSEENTKIKAKLTDLEKRSCRNNLPENIEGAQPLLDSAPELERAHRMLAPKPGPGEKPRAIVMRYHRFQTRELVVREARKLRGKLKYKGSPIHIFEDYSPEIVEQ
;
A
#
# COMPACT_ATOMS: atom_id res chain seq x y z
N MET A 1 -89.27 12.85 -4.21
CA MET A 1 -87.82 13.04 -4.35
C MET A 1 -87.51 12.79 -5.80
N ASP A 2 -87.04 13.81 -6.50
CA ASP A 2 -86.85 13.77 -7.95
C ASP A 2 -85.60 12.93 -8.28
N ARG A 3 -85.59 12.26 -9.44
CA ARG A 3 -84.46 11.38 -9.84
C ARG A 3 -83.12 12.12 -9.86
N GLU A 4 -83.15 13.42 -10.14
CA GLU A 4 -81.99 14.29 -10.19
C GLU A 4 -81.35 14.50 -8.81
N ASP A 5 -82.16 14.61 -7.74
CA ASP A 5 -81.66 14.76 -6.36
C ASP A 5 -80.91 13.50 -5.90
N VAL A 6 -81.42 12.32 -6.24
CA VAL A 6 -80.80 11.04 -5.90
C VAL A 6 -79.45 10.88 -6.61
N GLN A 7 -79.37 11.31 -7.87
CA GLN A 7 -78.13 11.29 -8.65
C GLN A 7 -77.07 12.24 -8.09
N GLN A 8 -77.44 13.44 -7.66
CA GLN A 8 -76.52 14.38 -7.01
C GLN A 8 -75.97 13.86 -5.68
N VAL A 9 -76.79 13.21 -4.86
CA VAL A 9 -76.36 12.62 -3.59
C VAL A 9 -75.35 11.48 -3.82
N GLU A 10 -75.58 10.63 -4.83
CA GLU A 10 -74.63 9.57 -5.19
C GLU A 10 -73.29 10.15 -5.68
N GLU A 11 -73.30 11.19 -6.50
CA GLU A 11 -72.08 11.85 -6.98
C GLU A 11 -71.30 12.51 -5.83
N SER A 12 -71.99 13.19 -4.91
CA SER A 12 -71.37 13.77 -3.71
C SER A 12 -70.70 12.70 -2.84
N SER A 13 -71.37 11.55 -2.65
CA SER A 13 -70.81 10.44 -1.87
C SER A 13 -69.54 9.83 -2.49
N LYS A 14 -69.48 9.73 -3.83
CA LYS A 14 -68.29 9.26 -4.56
C LYS A 14 -67.13 10.24 -4.45
N LEU A 15 -67.42 11.54 -4.51
CA LEU A 15 -66.45 12.61 -4.29
C LEU A 15 -65.87 12.58 -2.87
N GLU A 16 -66.72 12.42 -1.85
CA GLU A 16 -66.28 12.30 -0.45
C GLU A 16 -65.38 11.07 -0.23
N ALA A 17 -65.74 9.92 -0.79
CA ALA A 17 -64.91 8.71 -0.72
C ALA A 17 -63.56 8.92 -1.42
N SER A 18 -63.54 9.60 -2.57
CA SER A 18 -62.30 9.94 -3.28
C SER A 18 -61.43 10.92 -2.49
N LEU A 19 -62.03 11.93 -1.85
CA LEU A 19 -61.32 12.89 -1.01
C LEU A 19 -60.70 12.20 0.21
N TYR A 20 -61.44 11.30 0.85
CA TYR A 20 -60.93 10.50 1.95
C TYR A 20 -59.73 9.65 1.51
N ASN A 21 -59.83 8.98 0.37
CA ASN A 21 -58.72 8.19 -0.17
C ASN A 21 -57.48 9.06 -0.43
N ILE A 22 -57.65 10.23 -1.06
CA ILE A 22 -56.56 11.18 -1.30
C ILE A 22 -55.93 11.60 0.04
N GLN A 23 -56.75 11.94 1.04
CA GLN A 23 -56.26 12.34 2.35
C GLN A 23 -55.45 11.24 3.03
N THR A 24 -55.90 9.98 2.96
CA THR A 24 -55.13 8.85 3.51
C THR A 24 -53.80 8.66 2.80
N THR A 25 -53.75 8.77 1.47
CA THR A 25 -52.49 8.68 0.71
C THR A 25 -51.54 9.83 1.00
N ILE A 26 -52.06 11.05 1.22
CA ILE A 26 -51.23 12.20 1.60
C ILE A 26 -50.59 11.97 2.97
N LEU A 27 -51.33 11.42 3.93
CA LEU A 27 -50.79 11.10 5.25
C LEU A 27 -49.71 10.01 5.20
N ASP A 28 -49.92 8.95 4.40
CA ASP A 28 -48.90 7.91 4.17
C ASP A 28 -47.62 8.51 3.55
N HIS A 29 -47.79 9.33 2.51
CA HIS A 29 -46.67 10.00 1.86
C HIS A 29 -45.91 10.93 2.82
N GLN A 30 -46.62 11.67 3.69
CA GLN A 30 -46.00 12.52 4.70
C GLN A 30 -45.13 11.71 5.67
N GLN A 31 -45.61 10.54 6.11
CA GLN A 31 -44.85 9.65 7.00
C GLN A 31 -43.62 9.08 6.29
N ARG A 32 -43.76 8.66 5.03
CA ARG A 32 -42.64 8.15 4.22
C ARG A 32 -41.60 9.22 3.94
N LEU A 33 -42.02 10.46 3.66
CA LEU A 33 -41.12 11.59 3.47
C LEU A 33 -40.30 11.88 4.73
N SER A 34 -40.95 11.94 5.90
CA SER A 34 -40.25 12.14 7.18
C SER A 34 -39.23 11.01 7.47
N SER A 35 -39.58 9.77 7.13
CA SER A 35 -38.67 8.62 7.25
C SER A 35 -37.47 8.73 6.29
N LEU A 36 -37.69 9.20 5.06
CA LEU A 36 -36.62 9.42 4.09
C LEU A 36 -35.69 10.57 4.50
N GLU A 37 -36.24 11.65 5.05
CA GLU A 37 -35.45 12.78 5.55
C GLU A 37 -34.52 12.37 6.70
N THR A 38 -35.05 11.62 7.67
CA THR A 38 -34.24 11.10 8.79
C THR A 38 -33.15 10.15 8.29
N PHE A 39 -33.48 9.21 7.41
CA PHE A 39 -32.51 8.29 6.81
C PHE A 39 -31.41 9.03 6.02
N ALA A 40 -31.78 10.03 5.22
CA ALA A 40 -30.84 10.83 4.44
C ALA A 40 -29.88 11.61 5.35
N ASN A 41 -30.39 12.16 6.46
CA ASN A 41 -29.57 12.86 7.45
C ASN A 41 -28.58 11.91 8.13
N THR A 42 -29.02 10.74 8.58
CA THR A 42 -28.15 9.72 9.18
C THR A 42 -27.07 9.28 8.19
N THR A 43 -27.46 8.94 6.96
CA THR A 43 -26.51 8.51 5.92
C THR A 43 -25.49 9.60 5.59
N SER A 44 -25.92 10.86 5.54
CA SER A 44 -25.03 12.01 5.33
C SER A 44 -24.02 12.17 6.47
N GLN A 45 -24.44 11.97 7.71
CA GLN A 45 -23.57 12.00 8.88
C GLN A 45 -22.55 10.85 8.87
N ASP A 46 -23.00 9.63 8.57
CA ASP A 46 -22.14 8.46 8.47
C ASP A 46 -21.12 8.62 7.34
N MET A 47 -21.54 9.14 6.19
CA MET A 47 -20.66 9.45 5.06
C MET A 47 -19.57 10.44 5.45
N LYS A 48 -19.89 11.48 6.24
CA LYS A 48 -18.89 12.43 6.75
C LYS A 48 -17.89 11.74 7.68
N THR A 49 -18.38 10.91 8.60
CA THR A 49 -17.53 10.14 9.52
C THR A 49 -16.59 9.20 8.78
N VAL A 50 -17.10 8.45 7.80
CA VAL A 50 -16.30 7.52 6.99
C VAL A 50 -15.24 8.27 6.20
N LYS A 51 -15.58 9.40 5.56
CA LYS A 51 -14.61 10.22 4.83
C LYS A 51 -13.51 10.76 5.73
N ALA A 52 -13.84 11.21 6.93
CA ALA A 52 -12.85 11.68 7.91
C ALA A 52 -11.88 10.56 8.31
N ARG A 53 -12.40 9.36 8.64
CA ARG A 53 -11.56 8.20 8.98
C ARG A 53 -10.66 7.78 7.82
N LEU A 54 -11.18 7.79 6.59
CA LEU A 54 -10.40 7.45 5.40
C LEU A 54 -9.23 8.42 5.20
N ALA A 55 -9.45 9.73 5.41
CA ALA A 55 -8.39 10.71 5.33
C ALA A 55 -7.28 10.44 6.36
N THR A 56 -7.65 10.18 7.62
CA THR A 56 -6.70 9.84 8.69
C THR A 56 -5.90 8.57 8.35
N VAL A 57 -6.58 7.49 7.96
CA VAL A 57 -5.92 6.21 7.61
C VAL A 57 -5.00 6.37 6.41
N SER A 58 -5.37 7.19 5.42
CA SER A 58 -4.52 7.48 4.27
C SER A 58 -3.24 8.20 4.70
N GLU A 59 -3.32 9.18 5.59
CA GLU A 59 -2.16 9.91 6.12
C GLU A 59 -1.24 9.02 6.97
N GLU A 60 -1.82 8.17 7.82
CA GLU A 60 -1.05 7.22 8.61
C GLU A 60 -0.31 6.21 7.70
N ASN A 61 -0.98 5.73 6.66
CA ASN A 61 -0.38 4.81 5.69
C ASN A 61 0.79 5.44 4.94
N THR A 62 0.70 6.72 4.51
CA THR A 62 1.83 7.39 3.85
C THR A 62 3.02 7.54 4.81
N LYS A 63 2.75 7.87 6.08
CA LYS A 63 3.78 7.98 7.12
C LYS A 63 4.44 6.64 7.43
N ILE A 64 3.66 5.56 7.52
CA ILE A 64 4.19 4.20 7.74
C ILE A 64 5.04 3.76 6.57
N LYS A 65 4.57 3.95 5.33
CA LYS A 65 5.36 3.63 4.12
C LYS A 65 6.69 4.37 4.11
N ALA A 66 6.69 5.68 4.39
CA ALA A 66 7.93 6.45 4.45
C ALA A 66 8.92 5.93 5.51
N LYS A 67 8.42 5.55 6.69
CA LYS A 67 9.25 4.94 7.75
C LYS A 67 9.79 3.57 7.34
N LEU A 68 8.97 2.74 6.69
CA LEU A 68 9.38 1.42 6.22
C LEU A 68 10.54 1.57 5.22
N THR A 69 10.40 2.45 4.23
CA THR A 69 11.46 2.69 3.24
C THR A 69 12.73 3.24 3.90
N ASP A 70 12.63 4.12 4.91
CA ASP A 70 13.82 4.57 5.67
C ASP A 70 14.50 3.43 6.43
N LEU A 71 13.73 2.55 7.08
CA LEU A 71 14.26 1.39 7.80
C LEU A 71 14.92 0.39 6.86
N GLU A 72 14.30 0.09 5.71
CA GLU A 72 14.86 -0.77 4.67
C GLU A 72 16.17 -0.18 4.14
N LYS A 73 16.19 1.12 3.83
CA LYS A 73 17.41 1.82 3.43
C LYS A 73 18.53 1.66 4.45
N ARG A 74 18.24 1.82 5.75
CA ARG A 74 19.25 1.67 6.81
C ARG A 74 19.71 0.21 6.96
N SER A 75 18.82 -0.75 6.77
CA SER A 75 19.15 -2.18 6.82
C SER A 75 20.05 -2.59 5.66
N CYS A 76 19.71 -2.18 4.43
CA CYS A 76 20.46 -2.48 3.22
C CYS A 76 21.80 -1.72 3.12
N ARG A 77 21.95 -0.57 3.80
CA ARG A 77 23.21 0.20 3.85
C ARG A 77 24.41 -0.61 4.33
N ASN A 78 24.23 -1.71 5.06
CA ASN A 78 25.36 -2.53 5.50
C ASN A 78 25.59 -3.78 4.66
N ASN A 79 24.78 -4.06 3.62
CA ASN A 79 24.79 -5.29 2.84
C ASN A 79 25.68 -5.21 1.55
N LEU A 80 26.53 -6.21 1.25
CA LEU A 80 27.28 -6.42 -0.03
C LEU A 80 27.43 -7.90 -0.44
N PRO A 81 27.82 -8.27 -1.67
CA PRO A 81 28.00 -9.68 -2.03
C PRO A 81 29.23 -10.44 -1.46
N GLU A 82 28.99 -11.45 -0.61
CA GLU A 82 29.96 -12.46 -0.10
C GLU A 82 30.44 -13.43 -1.17
N ASN A 83 31.36 -12.99 -2.03
CA ASN A 83 32.39 -13.91 -2.51
C ASN A 83 33.73 -13.19 -2.70
N ILE A 84 34.21 -12.63 -1.59
CA ILE A 84 35.61 -12.20 -1.43
C ILE A 84 36.26 -13.04 -0.32
N GLU A 85 35.97 -14.35 -0.26
CA GLU A 85 36.89 -15.28 0.40
C GLU A 85 38.06 -15.56 -0.54
N GLY A 86 38.88 -14.54 -0.79
CA GLY A 86 40.12 -14.64 -1.57
C GLY A 86 40.18 -13.79 -2.84
N ALA A 87 39.39 -12.72 -2.98
CA ALA A 87 39.89 -11.61 -3.80
C ALA A 87 41.11 -11.06 -3.05
N GLN A 88 42.21 -10.83 -3.77
CA GLN A 88 43.40 -10.20 -3.21
C GLN A 88 43.00 -8.99 -2.37
N PRO A 89 43.67 -8.73 -1.24
CA PRO A 89 43.17 -7.80 -0.24
C PRO A 89 42.91 -6.45 -0.89
N LEU A 90 41.62 -6.08 -1.01
CA LEU A 90 41.22 -4.72 -1.33
C LEU A 90 41.52 -3.78 -0.16
N LEU A 91 41.80 -4.37 1.00
CA LEU A 91 42.16 -3.76 2.27
C LEU A 91 43.27 -4.61 2.91
N ASP A 92 44.22 -3.99 3.60
CA ASP A 92 45.38 -4.66 4.21
C ASP A 92 45.02 -5.75 5.25
N SER A 93 43.76 -5.84 5.66
CA SER A 93 43.22 -6.89 6.54
C SER A 93 41.81 -7.30 6.11
N ALA A 94 41.43 -8.55 6.44
CA ALA A 94 40.10 -9.06 6.16
C ALA A 94 39.05 -8.23 6.93
N PRO A 95 37.97 -7.76 6.27
CA PRO A 95 36.97 -6.93 6.92
C PRO A 95 36.18 -7.74 7.95
N GLU A 96 35.89 -7.11 9.10
CA GLU A 96 35.03 -7.68 10.14
C GLU A 96 33.56 -7.64 9.66
N LEU A 97 32.97 -8.83 9.44
CA LEU A 97 31.59 -9.00 9.00
C LEU A 97 30.71 -9.42 10.19
N GLU A 98 29.56 -8.78 10.32
CA GLU A 98 28.52 -9.16 11.29
C GLU A 98 27.73 -10.37 10.80
N ARG A 99 27.48 -10.46 9.49
CA ARG A 99 26.76 -11.56 8.85
C ARG A 99 27.16 -11.67 7.40
N ALA A 100 27.16 -12.88 6.86
CA ALA A 100 27.29 -13.10 5.43
C ALA A 100 26.44 -14.32 5.04
N HIS A 101 25.59 -14.17 4.02
CA HIS A 101 24.70 -15.23 3.56
C HIS A 101 24.28 -15.04 2.10
N ARG A 102 23.82 -16.12 1.46
CA ARG A 102 23.27 -16.05 0.09
C ARG A 102 21.84 -15.52 0.09
N MET A 103 21.47 -14.80 -0.98
CA MET A 103 20.09 -14.35 -1.22
C MET A 103 19.11 -15.52 -1.11
N LEU A 104 17.94 -15.25 -0.52
CA LEU A 104 16.84 -16.21 -0.39
C LEU A 104 16.10 -16.37 -1.73
N ALA A 105 16.80 -16.84 -2.76
CA ALA A 105 16.26 -17.18 -4.07
C ALA A 105 16.32 -18.71 -4.27
N PRO A 106 15.53 -19.30 -5.19
CA PRO A 106 15.64 -20.71 -5.55
C PRO A 106 17.09 -21.11 -5.89
N LYS A 107 17.45 -22.37 -5.64
CA LYS A 107 18.79 -22.87 -5.95
C LYS A 107 18.98 -22.83 -7.47
N PRO A 108 20.05 -22.18 -7.99
CA PRO A 108 20.28 -22.10 -9.42
C PRO A 108 20.52 -23.48 -10.01
N GLY A 109 20.00 -23.70 -11.21
CA GLY A 109 20.21 -24.91 -12.01
C GLY A 109 21.65 -25.01 -12.56
N PRO A 110 22.01 -26.14 -13.19
CA PRO A 110 23.32 -26.31 -13.82
C PRO A 110 23.56 -25.24 -14.90
N GLY A 111 24.63 -24.46 -14.76
CA GLY A 111 24.99 -23.39 -15.72
C GLY A 111 24.31 -22.04 -15.48
N GLU A 112 23.39 -21.94 -14.51
CA GLU A 112 22.79 -20.66 -14.14
C GLU A 112 23.74 -19.82 -13.27
N LYS A 113 23.48 -18.50 -13.25
CA LYS A 113 24.28 -17.55 -12.46
C LYS A 113 24.17 -17.89 -10.97
N PRO A 114 25.30 -17.96 -10.22
CA PRO A 114 25.26 -18.16 -8.78
C PRO A 114 24.42 -17.08 -8.09
N ARG A 115 23.71 -17.45 -7.02
CA ARG A 115 22.97 -16.48 -6.20
C ARG A 115 23.91 -15.40 -5.70
N ALA A 116 23.45 -14.15 -5.83
CA ALA A 116 24.05 -13.02 -5.14
C ALA A 116 24.07 -13.28 -3.64
N ILE A 117 25.00 -12.60 -3.00
CA ILE A 117 25.35 -12.87 -1.62
C ILE A 117 25.18 -11.53 -0.87
N VAL A 118 25.04 -11.57 0.44
CA VAL A 118 24.64 -10.44 1.28
C VAL A 118 25.47 -10.47 2.56
N MET A 119 26.39 -9.52 2.66
CA MET A 119 27.43 -9.28 3.67
C MET A 119 27.04 -8.06 4.44
N ARG A 120 26.70 -8.25 5.71
CA ARG A 120 26.54 -7.18 6.66
C ARG A 120 27.89 -6.89 7.32
N TYR A 121 28.44 -5.70 7.08
CA TYR A 121 29.69 -5.28 7.75
C TYR A 121 29.42 -4.89 9.20
N HIS A 122 30.37 -5.20 10.07
CA HIS A 122 30.32 -4.71 11.45
C HIS A 122 30.49 -3.19 11.51
N ARG A 123 31.28 -2.61 10.60
CA ARG A 123 31.56 -1.17 10.53
C ARG A 123 31.15 -0.58 9.18
N PHE A 124 30.34 0.48 9.21
CA PHE A 124 29.87 1.20 8.02
C PHE A 124 31.03 1.76 7.16
N GLN A 125 32.08 2.28 7.80
CA GLN A 125 33.25 2.84 7.13
C GLN A 125 33.97 1.79 6.26
N THR A 126 34.09 0.56 6.76
CA THR A 126 34.67 -0.56 6.02
C THR A 126 33.83 -0.90 4.79
N ARG A 127 32.50 -0.93 4.93
CA ARG A 127 31.57 -1.11 3.80
C ARG A 127 31.76 -0.02 2.73
N GLU A 128 31.84 1.24 3.11
CA GLU A 128 32.04 2.35 2.16
C GLU A 128 33.39 2.27 1.43
N LEU A 129 34.46 1.90 2.12
CA LEU A 129 35.77 1.70 1.50
C LEU A 129 35.72 0.57 0.47
N VAL A 130 35.14 -0.58 0.82
CA VAL A 130 34.99 -1.71 -0.11
C VAL A 130 34.19 -1.32 -1.35
N VAL A 131 33.05 -0.63 -1.17
CA VAL A 131 32.25 -0.15 -2.31
C VAL A 131 33.03 0.82 -3.19
N ARG A 132 33.75 1.77 -2.57
CA ARG A 132 34.55 2.77 -3.29
C ARG A 132 35.64 2.11 -4.13
N GLU A 133 36.39 1.20 -3.53
CA GLU A 133 37.45 0.48 -4.23
C GLU A 133 36.90 -0.46 -5.30
N ALA A 134 35.77 -1.13 -5.03
CA ALA A 134 35.08 -1.95 -6.03
C ALA A 134 34.59 -1.12 -7.24
N ARG A 135 34.11 0.11 -7.01
CA ARG A 135 33.74 1.05 -8.08
C ARG A 135 34.95 1.45 -8.92
N LYS A 136 36.11 1.68 -8.31
CA LYS A 136 37.36 1.97 -9.04
C LYS A 136 37.82 0.79 -9.88
N LEU A 137 37.66 -0.43 -9.37
CA LEU A 137 38.07 -1.68 -10.03
C LEU A 137 36.95 -2.32 -10.89
N ARG A 138 35.88 -1.57 -11.19
CA ARG A 138 34.71 -2.09 -11.91
C ARG A 138 35.12 -2.76 -13.23
N GLY A 139 34.68 -4.01 -13.42
CA GLY A 139 35.00 -4.83 -14.60
C GLY A 139 36.37 -5.52 -14.57
N LYS A 140 37.25 -5.18 -13.63
CA LYS A 140 38.58 -5.79 -13.48
C LYS A 140 38.66 -6.76 -12.30
N LEU A 141 37.69 -6.71 -11.39
CA LEU A 141 37.67 -7.56 -10.21
C LEU A 141 37.39 -9.03 -10.59
N LYS A 142 38.31 -9.92 -10.21
CA LYS A 142 38.21 -11.36 -10.47
C LYS A 142 38.43 -12.14 -9.19
N TYR A 143 37.66 -13.21 -9.03
CA TYR A 143 37.83 -14.21 -7.98
C TYR A 143 38.04 -15.57 -8.64
N LYS A 144 39.16 -16.25 -8.33
CA LYS A 144 39.55 -17.53 -8.95
C LYS A 144 39.44 -17.51 -10.48
N GLY A 145 39.88 -16.39 -11.10
CA GLY A 145 39.82 -16.17 -12.55
C GLY A 145 38.44 -15.77 -13.10
N SER A 146 37.37 -15.89 -12.31
CA SER A 146 36.01 -15.50 -12.70
C SER A 146 35.72 -14.03 -12.37
N PRO A 147 35.11 -13.25 -13.27
CA PRO A 147 34.75 -11.87 -12.97
C PRO A 147 33.70 -11.81 -11.86
N ILE A 148 33.86 -10.88 -10.93
CA ILE A 148 32.89 -10.62 -9.87
C ILE A 148 32.46 -9.16 -9.86
N HIS A 149 31.26 -8.92 -9.35
CA HIS A 149 30.66 -7.60 -9.25
C HIS A 149 30.23 -7.35 -7.81
N ILE A 150 30.60 -6.19 -7.30
CA ILE A 150 30.19 -5.70 -5.99
C ILE A 150 29.40 -4.44 -6.24
N PHE A 151 28.20 -4.40 -5.69
CA PHE A 151 27.27 -3.29 -5.82
C PHE A 151 26.56 -3.10 -4.48
N GLU A 152 26.08 -1.89 -4.25
CA GLU A 152 25.30 -1.58 -3.07
C GLU A 152 23.92 -2.25 -3.16
N ASP A 153 23.45 -2.75 -2.01
CA ASP A 153 22.07 -3.22 -1.85
C ASP A 153 21.16 -2.00 -1.65
N TYR A 154 20.28 -1.74 -2.62
CA TYR A 154 19.29 -0.66 -2.57
C TYR A 154 17.88 -1.26 -2.56
N SER A 155 16.95 -0.60 -1.87
CA SER A 155 15.54 -0.98 -1.94
C SER A 155 15.00 -0.76 -3.36
N PRO A 156 14.03 -1.55 -3.83
CA PRO A 156 13.51 -1.46 -5.21
C PRO A 156 13.02 -0.05 -5.55
N GLU A 157 12.46 0.69 -4.59
CA GLU A 157 11.99 2.07 -4.79
C GLU A 157 13.13 3.04 -5.12
N ILE A 158 14.37 2.76 -4.70
CA ILE A 158 15.54 3.58 -5.07
C ILE A 158 16.08 3.17 -6.43
N VAL A 159 15.99 1.89 -6.79
CA VAL A 159 16.48 1.39 -8.08
C VAL A 159 15.57 1.84 -9.24
N GLU A 160 14.27 2.00 -8.97
CA GLU A 160 13.27 2.46 -9.94
C GLU A 160 13.20 4.00 -10.11
N GLN A 161 13.87 4.77 -9.25
CA GLN A 161 14.00 6.24 -9.36
C GLN A 161 15.14 6.65 -10.30
#